data_AF-A0A7T3V566-F1
#
_entry.id   AF-A0A7T3V566-F1
#
_cell.length_a   1.000
_cell.length_b   1.000
_cell.length_c   1.000
_cell.angle_alpha   90.00
_cell.angle_beta   90.00
_cell.angle_gamma   90.00
#
_symmetry.space_group_name_H-M   'P 1'
#
loop_
_entity.id
_entity.type
_entity.pdbx_description
1 polymer ?
#
loop_
_entity_poly.entity_id
_entity_poly.type
_entity_poly.pdbx_seq_one_letter_code
_entity_poly.pdbx_strand_id
1 'polypeptide(L)'
;MNIKTTDYDVDDFSTNDKLLFIPYDTNSDFNGLSKVSYTASSLPIYKLFKKEKLDADFAISNLDDCVFVENHSIDWFGPTIFIPLMVISQNPNIVSFCLNIISNYVYDLFKGKNKDPSINCSFLYEDKQKKKKIEYEGPVSGLKEIEKIMKA
;
A
#
# COMPACT_ATOMS: atom_id res chain seq x y z
N MET A 1 41.37 27.80 -20.84
CA MET A 1 40.19 27.06 -20.34
C MET A 1 39.19 27.01 -21.48
N ASN A 2 39.03 25.86 -22.13
CA ASN A 2 38.18 25.72 -23.32
C ASN A 2 36.84 25.11 -22.87
N ILE A 3 35.83 25.96 -22.74
CA ILE A 3 34.47 25.53 -22.45
C ILE A 3 33.82 25.26 -23.81
N LYS A 4 33.49 23.99 -24.08
CA LYS A 4 32.64 23.61 -25.20
C LYS A 4 31.20 23.71 -24.73
N THR A 5 30.49 24.71 -25.22
CA THR A 5 29.03 24.81 -25.12
C THR A 5 28.43 24.08 -26.30
N THR A 6 27.55 23.12 -26.02
CA THR A 6 26.73 22.45 -27.03
C THR A 6 25.30 22.92 -26.81
N ASP A 7 24.79 23.73 -27.73
CA ASP A 7 23.40 24.16 -27.72
C ASP A 7 22.53 22.97 -28.15
N TYR A 8 21.52 22.65 -27.35
CA TYR A 8 20.48 21.71 -27.70
C TYR A 8 19.27 22.52 -28.16
N ASP A 9 18.93 22.43 -29.44
CA ASP A 9 17.65 22.93 -29.94
C ASP A 9 16.53 22.03 -29.40
N VAL A 10 15.72 22.59 -28.50
CA VAL A 10 14.51 21.96 -27.96
C VAL A 10 13.32 22.32 -28.87
N ASP A 11 13.50 22.18 -30.18
CA ASP A 11 12.56 22.70 -31.19
C ASP A 11 11.65 21.64 -31.81
N ASP A 12 11.43 20.50 -31.14
CA ASP A 12 10.49 19.49 -31.63
C ASP A 12 9.56 18.89 -30.54
N PHE A 13 9.06 19.74 -29.65
CA PHE A 13 7.77 19.44 -28.99
C PHE A 13 6.64 19.67 -30.01
N SER A 14 6.63 18.85 -31.06
CA SER A 14 5.44 18.64 -31.87
C SER A 14 4.27 18.33 -30.92
N THR A 15 3.14 18.98 -31.20
CA THR A 15 1.87 18.85 -30.47
C THR A 15 1.29 17.46 -30.71
N ASN A 16 1.98 16.45 -30.19
CA ASN A 16 1.49 15.09 -30.05
C ASN A 16 0.90 15.02 -28.64
N ASP A 17 -0.35 14.60 -28.51
CA ASP A 17 -1.07 14.40 -27.24
C ASP A 17 -0.50 13.21 -26.44
N LYS A 18 0.82 13.03 -26.46
CA LYS A 18 1.56 11.91 -25.88
C LYS A 18 2.30 12.39 -24.64
N LEU A 19 1.96 11.81 -23.50
CA LEU A 19 2.60 12.10 -22.22
C LEU A 19 3.96 11.38 -22.15
N LEU A 20 5.03 12.15 -21.98
CA LEU A 20 6.38 11.59 -21.89
C LEU A 20 6.90 11.65 -20.44
N PHE A 21 7.30 10.51 -19.91
CA PHE A 21 8.04 10.45 -18.65
C PHE A 21 9.50 10.80 -18.89
N ILE A 22 9.97 11.86 -18.25
CA ILE A 22 11.35 12.35 -18.36
C ILE A 22 12.18 11.76 -17.20
N PRO A 23 13.38 11.24 -17.48
CA PRO A 23 14.27 10.77 -16.43
C PRO A 23 14.83 11.92 -15.62
N TYR A 24 15.11 11.69 -14.33
CA TYR A 24 15.73 12.71 -13.49
C TYR A 24 17.26 12.69 -13.59
N ASP A 25 17.84 11.58 -14.05
CA ASP A 25 19.27 11.43 -14.28
C ASP A 25 19.52 10.50 -15.47
N THR A 26 20.27 10.99 -16.46
CA THR A 26 20.60 10.26 -17.69
C THR A 26 21.98 9.59 -17.65
N ASN A 27 22.78 9.84 -16.61
CA ASN A 27 24.18 9.42 -16.52
C ASN A 27 24.44 8.58 -15.25
N SER A 28 23.46 7.80 -14.81
CA SER A 28 23.62 6.98 -13.62
C SER A 28 24.44 5.72 -13.91
N ASP A 29 25.58 5.59 -13.21
CA ASP A 29 26.45 4.42 -13.31
C ASP A 29 25.93 3.27 -12.43
N PHE A 30 25.37 2.23 -13.06
CA PHE A 30 24.97 1.00 -12.38
C PHE A 30 25.89 -0.15 -12.80
N ASN A 31 26.77 -0.59 -11.90
CA ASN A 31 27.73 -1.69 -12.16
C ASN A 31 28.59 -1.50 -13.43
N GLY A 32 28.97 -0.26 -13.75
CA GLY A 32 29.81 0.06 -14.92
C GLY A 32 29.04 0.15 -16.25
N LEU A 33 27.72 0.10 -16.22
CA LEU A 33 26.85 0.37 -17.37
C LEU A 33 26.16 1.72 -17.16
N SER A 34 26.25 2.61 -18.16
CA SER A 34 25.50 3.86 -18.20
C SER A 34 24.02 3.52 -18.41
N LYS A 35 23.22 3.73 -17.37
CA LYS A 35 21.77 3.56 -17.40
C LYS A 35 21.08 4.87 -17.06
N VAL A 36 19.80 4.94 -17.39
CA VAL A 36 18.99 6.13 -17.11
C VAL A 36 18.05 5.87 -15.95
N SER A 37 18.00 6.83 -15.02
CA SER A 37 17.24 6.72 -13.79
C SER A 37 15.92 7.49 -13.83
N TYR A 38 14.87 6.81 -13.41
CA TYR A 38 13.54 7.34 -13.18
C TYR A 38 13.16 7.17 -11.72
N THR A 39 12.24 7.99 -11.22
CA THR A 39 11.68 7.79 -9.88
C THR A 39 10.87 6.51 -9.86
N ALA A 40 10.90 5.76 -8.77
CA ALA A 40 10.10 4.53 -8.64
C ALA A 40 8.59 4.76 -8.84
N SER A 41 8.10 5.97 -8.51
CA SER A 41 6.71 6.37 -8.74
C SER A 41 6.31 6.47 -10.21
N SER A 42 7.26 6.65 -11.13
CA SER A 42 6.96 6.78 -12.57
C SER A 42 6.33 5.51 -13.17
N LEU A 43 6.79 4.31 -12.75
CA LEU A 43 6.29 3.05 -13.28
C LEU A 43 4.83 2.75 -12.88
N PRO A 44 4.40 2.91 -11.61
CA PRO A 44 2.99 2.84 -11.24
C PRO A 44 2.11 3.86 -11.97
N ILE A 45 2.57 5.11 -12.12
CA ILE A 45 1.80 6.15 -12.81
C ILE A 45 1.67 5.81 -14.30
N TYR A 46 2.73 5.34 -14.93
CA TYR A 46 2.70 4.85 -16.31
C TYR A 46 1.68 3.72 -16.49
N LYS A 47 1.68 2.72 -15.58
CA LYS A 47 0.70 1.63 -15.58
C LYS A 47 -0.74 2.14 -15.42
N LEU A 48 -0.96 3.12 -14.55
CA LEU A 48 -2.25 3.78 -14.37
C LEU A 48 -2.70 4.50 -15.66
N PHE A 49 -1.81 5.23 -16.31
CA PHE A 49 -2.12 5.96 -17.54
C PHE A 49 -2.45 5.00 -18.70
N LYS A 50 -1.71 3.89 -18.83
CA LYS A 50 -2.05 2.84 -19.80
C LYS A 50 -3.40 2.19 -19.52
N LYS A 51 -3.77 2.00 -18.24
CA LYS A 51 -5.09 1.48 -17.85
C LYS A 51 -6.22 2.43 -18.29
N GLU A 52 -6.04 3.73 -18.12
CA GLU A 52 -7.00 4.76 -18.54
C GLU A 52 -6.91 5.12 -20.04
N LYS A 53 -6.14 4.34 -20.82
CA LYS A 53 -5.95 4.51 -22.28
C LYS A 53 -5.35 5.87 -22.68
N LEU A 54 -4.56 6.48 -21.79
CA LEU A 54 -3.75 7.64 -22.14
C LEU A 54 -2.50 7.20 -22.88
N ASP A 55 -2.14 7.94 -23.94
CA ASP A 55 -0.90 7.68 -24.65
C ASP A 55 0.27 8.24 -23.84
N ALA A 56 0.84 7.36 -23.01
CA ALA A 56 2.01 7.67 -22.21
C ALA A 56 3.19 6.78 -22.59
N ASP A 57 4.41 7.30 -22.51
CA ASP A 57 5.64 6.58 -22.82
C ASP A 57 6.83 7.13 -22.04
N PHE A 58 7.92 6.39 -21.98
CA PHE A 58 9.17 6.86 -21.39
C PHE A 58 10.03 7.56 -22.46
N ALA A 59 10.79 8.57 -22.07
CA ALA A 59 11.71 9.28 -22.98
C ALA A 59 12.76 8.36 -23.60
N ILE A 60 12.98 7.18 -23.01
CA ILE A 60 13.85 6.14 -23.55
C ILE A 60 13.00 4.95 -23.98
N SER A 61 13.16 4.57 -25.24
CA SER A 61 12.38 3.52 -25.89
C SER A 61 12.62 2.12 -25.32
N ASN A 62 13.72 1.91 -24.59
CA ASN A 62 14.10 0.62 -24.00
C ASN A 62 14.05 0.64 -22.47
N LEU A 63 13.11 -0.11 -21.88
CA LEU A 63 12.98 -0.22 -20.42
C LEU A 63 14.16 -0.96 -19.76
N ASP A 64 14.89 -1.82 -20.49
CA ASP A 64 16.02 -2.58 -19.92
C ASP A 64 17.22 -1.67 -19.54
N ASP A 65 17.29 -0.50 -20.20
CA ASP A 65 18.27 0.55 -19.96
C ASP A 65 17.81 1.55 -18.88
N CYS A 66 16.62 1.33 -18.32
CA CYS A 66 16.04 2.16 -17.27
C CYS A 66 16.24 1.54 -15.88
N VAL A 67 16.51 2.38 -14.89
CA VAL A 67 16.52 2.01 -13.46
C VAL A 67 15.50 2.85 -12.72
N PHE A 68 14.68 2.21 -11.90
CA PHE A 68 13.68 2.87 -11.06
C PHE A 68 14.20 2.96 -9.64
N VAL A 69 14.52 4.17 -9.20
CA VAL A 69 15.17 4.41 -7.90
C VAL A 69 14.12 4.86 -6.87
N GLU A 70 14.09 4.17 -5.73
CA GLU A 70 13.37 4.60 -4.54
C GLU A 70 14.29 5.46 -3.67
N ASN A 71 13.96 6.75 -3.55
CA ASN A 71 14.62 7.63 -2.61
C ASN A 71 13.97 7.47 -1.23
N HIS A 72 14.46 6.51 -0.45
CA HIS A 72 14.14 6.47 0.98
C HIS A 72 14.96 7.55 1.68
N SER A 73 14.32 8.57 2.22
CA SER A 73 14.99 9.45 3.16
C SER A 73 15.05 8.77 4.54
N ILE A 74 16.22 8.78 5.17
CA ILE A 74 16.38 8.41 6.59
C ILE A 74 16.18 9.69 7.42
N ASP A 75 15.13 10.44 7.10
CA ASP A 75 14.83 11.66 7.82
C ASP A 75 14.30 11.29 9.20
N TRP A 76 15.00 11.71 10.25
CA TRP A 76 14.55 11.53 11.62
C TRP A 76 13.49 12.58 11.97
N PHE A 77 12.22 12.23 11.78
CA PHE A 77 11.09 13.09 12.13
C PHE A 77 10.76 13.13 13.63
N GLY A 78 11.61 12.55 14.49
CA GLY A 78 11.36 12.45 15.92
C GLY A 78 10.97 13.78 16.58
N PRO A 79 11.73 14.88 16.41
CA PRO A 79 11.37 16.18 16.98
C PRO A 79 10.05 16.73 16.43
N THR A 80 9.82 16.58 15.12
CA THR A 80 8.60 17.00 14.43
C THR A 80 7.36 16.27 14.94
N ILE A 81 7.51 15.02 15.40
CA ILE A 81 6.42 14.23 15.98
C ILE A 81 6.30 14.51 17.48
N PHE A 82 7.42 14.53 18.20
CA PHE A 82 7.46 14.61 19.66
C PHE A 82 6.98 15.95 20.20
N ILE A 83 7.40 17.07 19.61
CA ILE A 83 7.05 18.41 20.12
C ILE A 83 5.54 18.66 20.00
N PRO A 84 4.88 18.42 18.85
CA PRO A 84 3.43 18.55 18.77
C PRO A 84 2.69 17.58 19.69
N LEU A 85 3.13 16.32 19.81
CA LEU A 85 2.53 15.37 20.74
C LEU A 85 2.65 15.82 22.20
N MET A 86 3.78 16.42 22.57
CA MET A 86 3.97 17.01 23.90
C MET A 86 2.97 18.15 24.14
N VAL A 87 2.80 19.06 23.18
CA VAL A 87 1.83 20.17 23.31
C VAL A 87 0.39 19.65 23.38
N ILE A 88 0.04 18.66 22.55
CA ILE A 88 -1.28 18.04 22.53
C ILE A 88 -1.56 17.33 23.87
N SER A 89 -0.61 16.55 24.38
CA SER A 89 -0.79 15.78 25.61
C SER A 89 -0.92 16.65 26.86
N GLN A 90 -0.37 17.86 26.86
CA GLN A 90 -0.50 18.81 27.97
C GLN A 90 -1.87 19.51 28.01
N ASN A 91 -2.64 19.50 26.91
CA ASN A 91 -3.95 20.12 26.86
C ASN A 91 -5.05 19.07 27.10
N PRO A 92 -5.67 19.03 28.30
CA PRO A 92 -6.66 18.01 28.64
C PRO A 92 -7.88 18.06 27.71
N ASN A 93 -8.26 19.25 27.19
CA ASN A 93 -9.40 19.37 26.28
C ASN A 93 -9.14 18.67 24.95
N ILE A 94 -7.93 18.80 24.41
CA ILE A 94 -7.54 18.16 23.13
C ILE A 94 -7.45 16.64 23.32
N VAL A 95 -6.85 16.18 24.42
CA VAL A 95 -6.78 14.76 24.74
C VAL A 95 -8.18 14.15 24.85
N SER A 96 -9.08 14.78 25.60
CA SER A 96 -10.48 14.32 25.72
C SER A 96 -11.21 14.32 24.38
N PHE A 97 -11.00 15.34 23.53
CA PHE A 97 -11.56 15.37 22.19
C PHE A 97 -11.06 14.20 21.32
N CYS A 98 -9.75 13.96 21.28
CA CYS A 98 -9.16 12.84 20.54
C CYS A 98 -9.67 11.49 21.05
N LEU A 99 -9.74 11.29 22.37
CA LEU A 99 -10.26 10.07 22.98
C LEU A 99 -11.74 9.86 22.64
N ASN A 100 -12.55 10.92 22.60
CA ASN A 100 -13.95 10.82 22.19
C ASN A 100 -14.09 10.40 20.73
N ILE A 101 -13.28 10.94 19.81
CA ILE A 101 -13.28 10.49 18.41
C ILE A 101 -12.94 9.00 18.31
N ILE A 102 -11.86 8.58 18.99
CA ILE A 102 -11.44 7.16 19.01
C ILE A 102 -12.55 6.30 19.61
N SER A 103 -13.14 6.72 20.72
CA SER A 103 -14.21 6.00 21.41
C SER A 103 -15.44 5.85 20.52
N ASN A 104 -15.84 6.90 19.80
CA ASN A 104 -16.97 6.84 18.87
C ASN A 104 -16.67 5.91 17.69
N TYR A 105 -15.46 5.99 17.11
CA TYR A 105 -15.07 5.09 16.03
C TYR A 105 -15.05 3.62 16.48
N VAL A 106 -14.45 3.33 17.65
CA VAL A 106 -14.45 1.99 18.24
C VAL A 106 -15.88 1.53 18.52
N TYR A 107 -16.71 2.41 19.08
CA TYR A 107 -18.11 2.11 19.33
C TYR A 107 -18.84 1.75 18.03
N ASP A 108 -18.68 2.54 16.96
CA ASP A 108 -19.30 2.25 15.66
C ASP A 108 -18.77 0.96 15.01
N LEU A 109 -17.49 0.64 15.21
CA LEU A 109 -16.92 -0.63 14.75
C LEU A 109 -17.55 -1.86 15.42
N PHE A 110 -17.97 -1.73 16.68
CA PHE A 110 -18.60 -2.81 17.45
C PHE A 110 -20.13 -2.74 17.43
N LYS A 111 -20.70 -1.56 17.23
CA LYS A 111 -22.15 -1.34 17.16
C LYS A 111 -22.69 -2.02 15.90
N GLY A 112 -23.59 -2.97 16.10
CA GLY A 112 -24.18 -3.75 15.00
C GLY A 112 -23.39 -5.01 14.64
N LYS A 113 -22.21 -5.24 15.21
CA LYS A 113 -21.55 -6.55 15.09
C LYS A 113 -22.16 -7.54 16.09
N ASN A 114 -23.09 -8.31 15.54
CA ASN A 114 -23.37 -9.71 15.82
C ASN A 114 -24.21 -10.02 17.06
N LYS A 115 -25.55 -10.01 16.87
CA LYS A 115 -26.44 -10.91 17.62
C LYS A 115 -26.10 -12.39 17.41
N ASP A 116 -25.36 -12.72 16.33
CA ASP A 116 -24.96 -14.08 15.98
C ASP A 116 -23.64 -14.07 15.17
N PRO A 117 -22.48 -14.05 15.83
CA PRO A 117 -21.19 -13.89 15.14
C PRO A 117 -20.83 -15.14 14.33
N SER A 118 -20.28 -14.94 13.13
CA SER A 118 -19.72 -16.05 12.36
C SER A 118 -18.41 -16.49 12.99
N ILE A 119 -18.29 -17.79 13.23
CA ILE A 119 -17.12 -18.44 13.81
C ILE A 119 -16.62 -19.51 12.85
N ASN A 120 -15.31 -19.76 12.89
CA ASN A 120 -14.68 -20.87 12.20
C ASN A 120 -14.10 -21.80 13.27
N CYS A 121 -14.58 -23.04 13.35
CA CYS A 121 -14.24 -24.01 14.37
C CYS A 121 -14.00 -25.39 13.75
N SER A 122 -12.95 -26.08 14.20
CA SER A 122 -12.66 -27.47 13.82
C SER A 122 -12.78 -28.37 15.05
N PHE A 123 -13.70 -29.34 15.01
CA PHE A 123 -13.89 -30.35 16.05
C PHE A 123 -13.25 -31.66 15.62
N LEU A 124 -12.50 -32.28 16.52
CA LEU A 124 -11.98 -33.65 16.37
C LEU A 124 -12.72 -34.54 17.36
N TYR A 125 -13.40 -35.55 16.84
CA TYR A 125 -14.13 -36.54 17.62
C TYR A 125 -13.48 -37.92 17.43
N GLU A 126 -13.12 -38.55 18.54
CA GLU A 126 -12.58 -39.92 18.56
C GLU A 126 -13.41 -40.76 19.53
N ASP A 127 -14.03 -41.83 18.99
CA ASP A 127 -14.64 -42.91 19.75
C ASP A 127 -13.89 -44.22 19.45
N LYS A 128 -14.12 -45.27 20.26
CA LYS A 128 -13.41 -46.56 20.22
C LYS A 128 -13.36 -47.22 18.83
N GLN A 129 -14.23 -46.83 17.90
CA GLN A 129 -14.30 -47.37 16.54
C GLN A 129 -14.24 -46.33 15.41
N LYS A 130 -14.35 -45.02 15.68
CA LYS A 130 -14.45 -43.98 14.63
C LYS A 130 -13.72 -42.70 15.01
N LYS A 131 -13.00 -42.12 14.04
CA LYS A 131 -12.41 -40.78 14.10
C LYS A 131 -13.10 -39.88 13.09
N LYS A 132 -13.63 -38.74 13.52
CA LYS A 132 -14.30 -37.74 12.68
C LYS A 132 -13.69 -36.36 12.90
N LYS A 133 -13.45 -35.63 11.82
CA LYS A 133 -13.12 -34.20 11.84
C LYS A 133 -14.33 -33.43 11.30
N ILE A 134 -14.79 -32.43 12.02
CA ILE A 134 -15.94 -31.59 11.64
C ILE A 134 -15.44 -30.15 11.57
N GLU A 135 -15.48 -29.55 10.39
CA GLU A 135 -15.17 -28.14 10.18
C GLU A 135 -16.48 -27.36 10.05
N TYR A 136 -16.62 -26.33 10.87
CA TYR A 136 -17.81 -25.49 10.94
C TYR A 136 -17.41 -24.04 10.69
N GLU A 137 -18.03 -23.43 9.68
CA GLU A 137 -17.92 -22.01 9.40
C GLU A 137 -19.32 -21.42 9.29
N GLY A 138 -19.71 -20.59 10.24
CA GLY A 138 -21.05 -20.05 10.30
C GLY A 138 -21.41 -19.41 11.64
N PRO A 139 -22.66 -18.95 11.80
CA PRO A 139 -23.13 -18.29 13.01
C PRO A 139 -23.05 -19.16 14.27
N VAL A 140 -22.75 -18.58 15.44
CA VAL A 140 -22.75 -19.28 16.73
C VAL A 140 -24.05 -20.08 16.99
N SER A 141 -25.21 -19.60 16.52
CA SER A 141 -26.49 -20.31 16.65
C SER A 141 -26.48 -21.71 16.02
N GLY A 142 -25.74 -21.93 14.94
CA GLY A 142 -25.64 -23.20 14.21
C GLY A 142 -24.76 -24.24 14.90
N LEU A 143 -23.99 -23.89 15.94
CA LEU A 143 -23.21 -24.85 16.73
C LEU A 143 -24.09 -25.93 17.39
N LYS A 144 -25.34 -25.60 17.72
CA LYS A 144 -26.30 -26.57 18.30
C LYS A 144 -26.58 -27.75 17.37
N GLU A 145 -26.39 -27.58 16.06
CA GLU A 145 -26.60 -28.65 15.08
C GLU A 145 -25.42 -29.63 15.03
N ILE A 146 -24.22 -29.21 15.45
CA ILE A 146 -23.03 -30.06 15.49
C ILE A 146 -23.20 -31.21 16.48
N GLU A 147 -23.91 -31.00 17.59
CA GLU A 147 -24.23 -32.07 18.55
C GLU A 147 -25.00 -33.22 17.89
N LYS A 148 -25.89 -32.92 16.93
CA LYS A 148 -26.63 -33.94 16.17
C LYS A 148 -25.71 -34.71 15.23
N ILE A 149 -24.75 -34.04 14.60
CA ILE A 149 -23.76 -34.64 13.69
C ILE A 149 -22.77 -35.55 14.45
N MET A 150 -22.44 -35.18 15.70
CA MET A 150 -21.56 -35.98 16.56
C MET A 150 -22.23 -37.26 17.10
N LYS A 151 -23.55 -37.24 17.34
CA LYS A 151 -24.31 -38.40 17.86
C LYS A 151 -24.78 -39.41 16.80
N ALA A 152 -24.68 -39.08 15.51
CA ALA A 152 -24.98 -39.98 14.39
C ALA A 152 -23.75 -40.81 13.98
#